data_AF-A0AAQ0RW58-F1
#
_entry.id   AF-A0AAQ0RW58-F1
#
_cell.length_a   1.000
_cell.length_b   1.000
_cell.length_c   1.000
_cell.angle_alpha   90.00
_cell.angle_beta   90.00
_cell.angle_gamma   90.00
#
_symmetry.space_group_name_H-M   'P 1'
#
loop_
_entity.id
_entity.type
_entity.pdbx_description
1 polymer ?
#
loop_
_entity_poly.entity_id
_entity_poly.type
_entity_poly.pdbx_seq_one_letter_code
_entity_poly.pdbx_strand_id
1 'polypeptide(L)' 'MSETLLVAVVGGVCSIGGAALGLIASTIKNQLEAHRLAAQMQEDNQLLWLWNRQLVDHIYKQDPPPPPNPPEGLFDHND' A
#
# COMPACT_ATOMS: atom_id res chain seq x y z
N MET A 1 15.91 32.13 -38.05
CA MET A 1 16.93 31.09 -37.71
C MET A 1 17.28 31.09 -36.22
N SER A 2 17.57 32.23 -35.59
CA SER A 2 17.94 32.30 -34.16
C SER A 2 16.81 31.95 -33.18
N GLU A 3 15.59 32.41 -33.44
CA GLU A 3 14.42 32.19 -32.57
C GLU A 3 14.00 30.71 -32.50
N THR A 4 14.02 30.02 -33.65
CA THR A 4 13.75 28.58 -33.74
C THR A 4 14.78 27.75 -32.97
N LEU A 5 16.06 28.15 -32.98
CA LEU A 5 17.13 27.52 -32.22
C LEU A 5 16.93 27.68 -30.71
N LEU A 6 16.52 28.87 -30.27
CA LEU A 6 16.28 29.18 -28.86
C LEU A 6 15.09 28.38 -28.32
N VAL A 7 13.99 28.31 -29.08
CA VAL A 7 12.81 27.49 -28.75
C VAL A 7 13.15 26.00 -28.70
N ALA A 8 13.96 25.50 -29.63
CA ALA A 8 14.38 24.10 -29.65
C ALA A 8 15.24 23.72 -28.43
N VAL A 9 16.16 24.60 -28.00
CA VAL A 9 16.99 24.38 -26.81
C VAL A 9 16.14 24.40 -25.54
N VAL A 10 15.25 25.39 -25.38
CA VAL A 10 14.36 25.46 -24.21
C VAL A 10 13.41 24.27 -24.16
N GLY A 11 12.82 23.88 -25.30
CA GLY A 11 11.96 22.70 -25.40
C GLY A 11 12.68 21.39 -25.07
N GLY A 12 13.94 21.25 -25.49
CA GLY A 12 14.80 20.10 -25.17
C GLY A 12 15.15 20.00 -23.68
N VAL A 13 15.46 21.11 -23.02
CA VAL A 13 15.76 21.11 -21.58
C VAL A 13 14.50 20.83 -20.75
N CYS A 14 13.36 21.43 -21.12
CA CYS A 14 12.10 21.21 -20.43
C CYS A 14 11.57 19.77 -20.56
N SER A 15 11.77 19.10 -21.70
CA SER A 15 11.32 17.72 -21.89
C SER A 15 12.12 16.73 -21.03
N ILE A 16 13.43 16.94 -20.88
CA ILE A 16 14.29 16.14 -20.00
C ILE A 16 13.93 16.39 -18.52
N GLY A 17 13.76 17.66 -18.13
CA GLY A 17 13.36 18.02 -16.77
C GLY A 17 11.98 17.46 -16.40
N GLY A 18 11.01 17.55 -17.31
CA GLY A 18 9.67 17.00 -17.11
C GLY A 18 9.64 15.48 -16.98
N ALA A 19 10.43 14.76 -17.79
CA ALA A 19 10.54 13.30 -17.70
C ALA A 19 11.17 12.85 -16.38
N ALA A 20 12.23 13.53 -15.91
CA ALA A 20 12.87 13.22 -14.63
C ALA A 20 11.92 13.44 -13.44
N LEU A 21 11.17 14.55 -13.45
CA LEU A 21 10.16 14.82 -12.43
C LEU A 21 9.01 13.81 -12.48
N GLY A 22 8.61 13.35 -13.66
CA GLY A 22 7.60 12.31 -13.83
C GLY A 22 8.01 10.96 -13.22
N LEU A 23 9.28 10.56 -13.38
CA LEU A 23 9.83 9.35 -12.77
C LEU A 23 9.92 9.45 -11.24
N ILE A 24 10.27 10.62 -10.72
CA ILE A 24 10.31 10.87 -9.26
C ILE A 24 8.88 10.87 -8.69
N ALA A 25 7.93 11.52 -9.36
CA ALA A 25 6.55 11.55 -8.91
C ALA A 25 5.89 10.17 -8.92
N SER A 26 6.16 9.33 -9.93
CA SER A 26 5.60 7.97 -10.00
C SER A 26 6.18 7.05 -8.91
N THR A 27 7.49 7.13 -8.68
CA THR A 27 8.15 6.38 -7.61
C THR A 27 7.64 6.79 -6.22
N ILE A 28 7.43 8.08 -5.97
CA ILE A 28 6.88 8.55 -4.69
C ILE A 28 5.46 8.04 -4.47
N LYS A 29 4.58 8.10 -5.49
CA LYS A 29 3.21 7.59 -5.37
C LYS A 29 3.17 6.09 -5.08
N ASN A 30 3.96 5.31 -5.82
CA ASN A 30 4.05 3.86 -5.62
C ASN A 30 4.56 3.52 -4.20
N GLN A 31 5.52 4.28 -3.68
CA GLN A 31 6.02 4.07 -2.32
C GLN A 31 4.94 4.39 -1.27
N LEU A 32 4.21 5.50 -1.43
CA LEU A 32 3.13 5.85 -0.50
C LEU A 32 2.01 4.81 -0.49
N GLU A 33 1.61 4.30 -1.66
CA GLU A 33 0.62 3.22 -1.77
C GLU A 33 1.15 1.92 -1.16
N ALA A 34 2.39 1.54 -1.44
CA ALA A 34 3.01 0.36 -0.84
C ALA A 34 3.11 0.47 0.70
N HIS A 35 3.42 1.65 1.23
CA HIS A 35 3.45 1.89 2.67
C HIS A 35 2.06 1.81 3.31
N ARG A 36 1.01 2.32 2.65
CA ARG A 36 -0.38 2.20 3.13
C ARG A 36 -0.82 0.74 3.16
N LEU A 37 -0.56 0.01 2.07
CA LEU A 37 -0.86 -1.43 1.99
C LEU A 37 -0.09 -2.21 3.06
N ALA A 38 1.19 -1.90 3.28
CA ALA A 38 1.98 -2.55 4.32
C ALA A 38 1.44 -2.26 5.74
N ALA A 39 0.97 -1.04 6.00
CA ALA A 39 0.36 -0.67 7.28
C ALA A 39 -0.96 -1.44 7.52
N GLN A 40 -1.82 -1.49 6.51
CA GLN A 40 -3.07 -2.27 6.55
C GLN A 40 -2.79 -3.76 6.76
N MET A 41 -1.83 -4.33 6.04
CA MET A 41 -1.39 -5.72 6.22
C MET A 41 -0.83 -5.98 7.62
N GLN A 42 -0.12 -5.03 8.21
CA GLN A 42 0.42 -5.19 9.56
C GLN A 42 -0.69 -5.21 10.62
N GLU A 43 -1.73 -4.39 10.45
CA GLU A 43 -2.91 -4.38 11.30
C GLU A 43 -3.69 -5.70 11.18
N ASP A 44 -3.98 -6.14 9.95
CA ASP A 44 -4.64 -7.42 9.70
C ASP A 44 -3.87 -8.60 10.29
N ASN A 45 -2.54 -8.60 10.17
CA ASN A 45 -1.70 -9.69 10.67
C ASN A 45 -1.75 -9.79 12.21
N GLN A 46 -1.90 -8.66 12.92
CA GLN A 46 -2.10 -8.68 14.37
C GLN A 46 -3.46 -9.27 14.74
N LEU A 47 -4.52 -8.87 14.04
CA LEU A 47 -5.87 -9.41 14.24
C LEU A 47 -5.92 -10.91 13.94
N LEU A 48 -5.28 -11.36 12.86
CA LEU A 48 -5.14 -12.77 12.50
C LEU A 48 -4.40 -13.56 13.57
N TRP A 49 -3.32 -13.01 14.14
CA TRP A 49 -2.58 -13.69 15.19
C TRP A 49 -3.44 -13.89 16.44
N LEU A 50 -4.17 -12.86 16.87
CA LEU A 50 -5.08 -12.94 18.00
C LEU A 50 -6.19 -13.96 17.77
N TRP A 51 -6.81 -13.93 16.58
CA TRP A 51 -7.88 -14.87 16.24
C TRP A 51 -7.39 -16.31 16.17
N ASN A 52 -6.24 -16.56 15.53
CA ASN A 52 -5.62 -17.89 15.51
C ASN A 52 -5.35 -18.40 16.92
N ARG A 53 -4.85 -17.53 17.81
CA ARG A 53 -4.63 -17.91 19.21
C ARG A 53 -5.93 -18.30 19.90
N GLN A 54 -7.03 -17.56 19.68
CA GLN A 54 -8.35 -17.90 20.22
C GLN A 54 -8.89 -19.22 19.67
N LEU A 55 -8.73 -19.47 18.36
CA LEU A 55 -9.11 -20.72 17.72
C LEU A 55 -8.35 -21.92 18.32
N VAL A 56 -7.03 -21.78 18.48
CA VAL A 56 -6.18 -22.80 19.08
C VAL A 56 -6.58 -23.05 20.54
N ASP A 57 -6.81 -21.99 21.32
CA ASP A 57 -7.24 -22.10 22.71
C ASP A 57 -8.60 -22.81 22.83
N HIS A 58 -9.55 -22.49 21.95
CA HIS A 58 -10.86 -23.14 21.87
C HIS A 58 -10.75 -24.64 21.59
N ILE A 59 -9.86 -25.05 20.68
CA ILE A 59 -9.57 -26.47 20.39
C ILE A 59 -9.00 -27.16 21.65
N TYR A 60 -8.04 -26.53 22.32
CA TYR A 60 -7.41 -27.13 23.51
C TYR A 60 -8.36 -27.24 24.70
N LYS A 61 -9.28 -26.27 24.86
CA LYS A 61 -10.32 -26.30 25.89
C LYS A 61 -11.44 -27.29 25.59
N GLN A 62 -11.47 -27.85 24.38
CA GLN A 62 -12.55 -28.72 23.89
C GLN A 62 -13.92 -28.05 24.04
N ASP A 63 -13.95 -26.73 23.86
CA ASP A 63 -15.19 -25.96 23.91
C ASP A 63 -16.15 -26.48 22.82
N PRO A 64 -17.47 -26.48 23.08
CA PRO A 64 -18.44 -26.93 22.10
C PRO A 64 -18.47 -25.96 20.91
N PRO A 65 -18.75 -26.45 19.69
CA PRO A 65 -18.95 -25.59 18.53
C PRO A 65 -20.11 -24.61 18.79
N PRO A 66 -20.09 -23.41 18.20
CA PRO A 66 -19.21 -22.97 17.10
C PRO A 66 -17.86 -22.38 17.56
N PRO A 67 -16.85 -22.38 16.67
CA PRO A 67 -15.57 -21.73 16.93
C PRO A 67 -15.73 -20.20 17.10
N PRO A 68 -14.73 -19.54 17.72
CA PRO A 68 -14.66 -18.08 17.79
C PRO A 68 -14.79 -17.42 16.41
N ASN A 69 -15.68 -16.42 16.32
CA ASN A 69 -15.88 -15.65 15.10
C ASN A 69 -14.64 -14.79 14.76
N PRO A 70 -14.41 -14.48 13.47
CA PRO A 70 -13.37 -13.54 13.06
C PRO A 70 -13.53 -12.17 13.75
N PRO A 71 -12.43 -11.46 14.03
CA PRO A 71 -12.47 -10.09 14.54
C PRO A 71 -13.17 -9.15 13.55
N GLU A 72 -13.94 -8.18 14.07
CA GLU A 72 -14.52 -7.12 13.26
C GLU A 72 -13.42 -6.31 12.57
N GLY A 73 -13.63 -5.95 11.30
CA GLY A 73 -12.68 -5.16 10.52
C GLY A 73 -11.52 -5.94 9.89
N LEU A 74 -11.42 -7.26 10.11
CA LEU A 74 -10.38 -8.08 9.48
C LEU A 74 -10.52 -8.04 7.94
N PHE A 75 -9.51 -7.49 7.26
CA PHE A 75 -9.50 -7.21 5.82
C PHE A 75 -10.52 -6.16 5.32
N ASP A 76 -11.22 -5.46 6.21
CA ASP A 76 -12.18 -4.41 5.84
C ASP A 76 -11.48 -3.05 5.79
N HIS A 77 -10.74 -2.83 4.71
CA HIS A 77 -10.15 -1.54 4.39
C HIS A 77 -11.09 -0.84 3.40
N ASN A 78 -12.05 -0.07 3.92
CA ASN A 78 -12.93 0.75 3.08
C ASN A 78 -12.08 1.70 2.21
N ASP A 79 -12.13 1.52 0.88
CA ASP A 79 -11.47 2.36 -0.14
C ASP A 79 -12.05 3.79 -0.22
#